data_AF-A0A8T5BKB0-F1
#
_entry.id   AF-A0A8T5BKB0-F1
#
_cell.length_a   1.000
_cell.length_b   1.000
_cell.length_c   1.000
_cell.angle_alpha   90.00
_cell.angle_beta   90.00
_cell.angle_gamma   90.00
#
_symmetry.space_group_name_H-M   'P 1'
#
loop_
_entity.id
_entity.type
_entity.pdbx_description
1 polymer ?
#
loop_
_entity_poly.entity_id
_entity_poly.type
_entity_poly.pdbx_seq_one_letter_code
_entity_poly.pdbx_strand_id
1 'polypeptide(L)'
;MRKTRIEQLLKHYSVLRKYIDLRTQELRVKIISRLEVMFNYAYQMAVSQHTENRDEWMKIAGYIAQVINSVTNSFDEVRFNEDMKRLRDMIEAAKKRAAGTREGTAETN
;
A
#
# COMPACT_ATOMS: atom_id res chain seq x y z
N MET A 1 28.70 -0.21 42.03
CA MET A 1 29.33 -0.38 40.69
C MET A 1 28.53 -1.22 39.67
N ARG A 2 27.90 -2.38 40.01
CA ARG A 2 27.09 -3.14 39.02
C ARG A 2 25.79 -2.42 38.61
N LYS A 3 25.13 -1.78 39.57
CA LYS A 3 23.87 -1.03 39.38
C LYS A 3 24.01 0.07 38.30
N THR A 4 25.12 0.79 38.34
CA THR A 4 25.45 1.88 37.42
C THR A 4 25.65 1.42 35.97
N ARG A 5 26.19 0.21 35.76
CA ARG A 5 26.36 -0.38 34.42
C ARG A 5 25.03 -0.85 33.82
N ILE A 6 24.14 -1.40 34.64
CA ILE A 6 22.79 -1.81 34.23
C ILE A 6 21.98 -0.57 33.83
N GLU A 7 22.03 0.50 34.63
CA GLU A 7 21.38 1.78 34.34
C GLU A 7 21.89 2.40 33.02
N GLN A 8 23.20 2.36 32.77
CA GLN A 8 23.79 2.78 31.50
C GLN A 8 23.29 1.93 30.33
N LEU A 9 23.23 0.61 30.48
CA LEU A 9 22.74 -0.29 29.43
C LEU A 9 21.26 -0.03 29.10
N LEU A 10 20.41 0.15 30.11
CA LEU A 10 18.99 0.51 29.92
C LEU A 10 18.83 1.85 29.21
N LYS A 11 19.71 2.83 29.50
CA LYS A 11 19.73 4.12 28.78
C LYS A 11 20.06 3.92 27.30
N HIS A 12 21.09 3.13 26.98
CA HIS A 12 21.44 2.82 25.59
C HIS A 12 20.31 2.08 24.85
N TYR A 13 19.68 1.10 25.51
CA TYR A 13 18.52 0.39 24.98
C TYR A 13 17.36 1.35 24.65
N SER A 14 17.02 2.26 25.56
CA SER A 14 15.95 3.23 25.36
C SER A 14 16.22 4.17 24.19
N VAL A 15 17.45 4.66 24.05
CA VAL A 15 17.87 5.50 22.91
C VAL A 15 17.76 4.72 21.60
N LEU A 16 18.26 3.48 21.57
CA LEU A 16 18.16 2.62 20.38
C LEU A 16 16.69 2.35 20.02
N ARG A 17 15.84 2.07 21.01
CA ARG A 17 14.41 1.83 20.78
C ARG A 17 13.73 3.04 20.17
N LYS A 18 13.96 4.23 20.73
CA LYS A 18 13.42 5.50 20.20
C LYS A 18 13.88 5.75 18.76
N TYR A 19 15.14 5.44 18.45
CA TYR A 19 15.68 5.61 17.11
C TYR A 19 15.03 4.68 16.09
N ILE A 20 14.83 3.41 16.45
CA ILE A 20 14.12 2.43 15.63
C ILE A 20 12.67 2.89 15.41
N ASP A 21 11.99 3.30 16.49
CA ASP A 21 10.60 3.74 16.39
C ASP A 21 10.46 4.93 15.44
N LEU A 22 11.32 5.96 15.55
CA LEU A 22 11.32 7.13 14.66
C LEU A 22 11.55 6.74 13.20
N ARG A 23 12.55 5.92 12.90
CA ARG A 23 12.81 5.43 11.53
C ARG A 23 11.61 4.67 10.96
N THR A 24 10.96 3.85 11.78
CA THR A 24 9.75 3.14 11.36
C THR A 24 8.60 4.11 11.09
N GLN A 25 8.41 5.15 11.92
CA GLN A 25 7.40 6.19 11.64
C GLN A 25 7.64 6.90 10.31
N GLU A 26 8.88 7.32 10.06
CA GLU A 26 9.27 7.98 8.81
C GLU A 26 9.00 7.11 7.58
N LEU A 27 9.29 5.81 7.68
CA LEU A 27 9.00 4.85 6.62
C LEU A 27 7.48 4.73 6.38
N ARG A 28 6.67 4.62 7.44
CA ARG A 28 5.21 4.52 7.33
C ARG A 28 4.60 5.74 6.64
N VAL A 29 5.04 6.95 7.00
CA VAL A 29 4.58 8.18 6.36
C VAL A 29 4.85 8.16 4.86
N LYS A 30 6.06 7.74 4.46
CA LYS A 30 6.42 7.63 3.03
C LYS A 30 5.57 6.58 2.30
N ILE A 31 5.30 5.44 2.93
CA ILE A 31 4.47 4.38 2.35
C ILE A 31 3.03 4.89 2.16
N ILE A 32 2.43 5.49 3.19
CA ILE A 32 1.06 6.03 3.14
C ILE A 32 0.95 7.05 2.00
N SER A 33 1.88 8.00 1.90
CA SER A 33 1.88 9.00 0.82
C SER A 33 1.91 8.37 -0.57
N ARG A 34 2.67 7.28 -0.77
CA ARG A 34 2.68 6.55 -2.06
C ARG A 34 1.37 5.81 -2.32
N LEU A 35 0.77 5.21 -1.29
CA LEU A 35 -0.52 4.55 -1.40
C LEU A 35 -1.64 5.55 -1.71
N GLU A 36 -1.62 6.76 -1.14
CA GLU A 36 -2.59 7.82 -1.46
C GLU A 36 -2.53 8.24 -2.94
N VAL A 37 -1.31 8.34 -3.49
CA VAL A 37 -1.11 8.59 -4.92
C VAL A 37 -1.72 7.46 -5.75
N MET A 38 -1.48 6.20 -5.39
CA MET A 38 -2.06 5.05 -6.08
C MET A 38 -3.60 5.01 -5.96
N PHE A 39 -4.14 5.35 -4.79
CA PHE A 39 -5.58 5.45 -4.55
C PHE A 39 -6.20 6.47 -5.51
N ASN A 40 -5.60 7.66 -5.61
CA ASN A 40 -6.10 8.71 -6.50
C ASN A 40 -6.09 8.28 -7.96
N TYR A 41 -5.04 7.60 -8.43
CA TYR A 41 -5.02 7.05 -9.79
C TYR A 41 -6.13 6.00 -10.00
N ALA A 42 -6.26 5.03 -9.09
CA ALA A 42 -7.31 4.02 -9.20
C ALA A 42 -8.72 4.63 -9.16
N TYR A 43 -8.94 5.62 -8.29
CA TYR A 43 -10.21 6.33 -8.20
C TYR A 43 -10.50 7.12 -9.49
N GLN A 44 -9.52 7.84 -10.04
CA GLN A 44 -9.67 8.55 -11.30
C GLN A 44 -10.05 7.61 -12.45
N MET A 45 -9.40 6.45 -12.54
CA MET A 45 -9.76 5.43 -13.53
C MET A 45 -11.21 4.96 -13.34
N ALA A 46 -11.63 4.72 -12.10
CA ALA A 46 -12.98 4.27 -11.76
C ALA A 46 -14.07 5.29 -12.10
N VAL A 47 -13.81 6.59 -11.95
CA VAL A 47 -14.81 7.65 -12.22
C VAL A 47 -14.74 8.22 -13.64
N SER A 48 -13.66 7.94 -14.39
CA SER A 48 -13.51 8.45 -15.75
C SER A 48 -14.55 7.87 -16.71
N GLN A 49 -15.07 8.71 -17.59
CA GLN A 49 -16.19 8.33 -18.47
C GLN A 49 -15.82 7.26 -19.52
N HIS A 50 -14.52 7.09 -19.81
CA HIS A 50 -14.02 6.25 -20.91
C HIS A 50 -13.36 4.95 -20.45
N THR A 51 -13.48 4.60 -19.17
CA THR A 51 -12.92 3.34 -18.65
C THR A 51 -14.00 2.27 -18.66
N GLU A 52 -13.74 1.15 -19.33
CA GLU A 52 -14.67 0.02 -19.47
C GLU A 52 -14.70 -0.91 -18.25
N ASN A 53 -13.67 -0.85 -17.40
CA ASN A 53 -13.47 -1.69 -16.22
C ASN A 53 -13.52 -0.88 -14.91
N ARG A 54 -14.49 0.04 -14.81
CA ARG A 54 -14.62 0.96 -13.66
C ARG A 54 -14.75 0.24 -12.32
N ASP A 55 -15.50 -0.85 -12.29
CA ASP A 55 -15.74 -1.64 -11.08
C ASP A 55 -14.45 -2.27 -10.55
N GLU A 56 -13.58 -2.75 -11.43
CA GLU A 56 -12.26 -3.25 -11.05
C GLU A 56 -11.39 -2.15 -10.44
N TRP A 57 -11.37 -0.96 -11.04
CA TRP A 57 -10.61 0.17 -10.49
C TRP A 57 -11.18 0.66 -9.15
N MET A 58 -12.51 0.64 -8.98
CA MET A 58 -13.14 0.95 -7.70
C MET A 58 -12.75 -0.06 -6.62
N LYS A 59 -12.72 -1.36 -6.96
CA LYS A 59 -12.23 -2.42 -6.05
C LYS A 59 -10.76 -2.23 -5.68
N ILE A 60 -9.91 -1.86 -6.64
CA ILE A 60 -8.50 -1.54 -6.40
C ILE A 60 -8.36 -0.34 -5.45
N ALA A 61 -9.09 0.76 -5.70
CA ALA A 61 -9.08 1.93 -4.82
C ALA A 61 -9.52 1.57 -3.40
N GLY A 62 -10.61 0.80 -3.25
CA GLY A 62 -11.07 0.30 -1.96
C GLY A 62 -10.03 -0.55 -1.23
N TYR A 63 -9.32 -1.42 -1.95
CA TYR A 63 -8.24 -2.23 -1.36
C TYR A 63 -7.07 -1.35 -0.90
N ILE A 64 -6.66 -0.36 -1.69
CA ILE A 64 -5.60 0.58 -1.31
C ILE A 64 -5.97 1.33 -0.01
N ALA A 65 -7.22 1.78 0.12
CA ALA A 65 -7.69 2.41 1.35
C ALA A 65 -7.62 1.48 2.57
N GLN A 66 -7.92 0.19 2.39
CA GLN A 66 -7.75 -0.82 3.44
C GLN A 66 -6.27 -0.98 3.84
N VAL A 67 -5.35 -0.99 2.87
CA VAL A 67 -3.91 -1.07 3.15
C VAL A 67 -3.41 0.20 3.88
N ILE A 68 -3.86 1.39 3.48
CA ILE A 68 -3.55 2.65 4.18
C ILE A 68 -3.99 2.55 5.65
N ASN A 69 -5.23 2.09 5.90
CA ASN A 69 -5.74 1.90 7.25
C ASN A 69 -4.92 0.88 8.05
N SER A 70 -4.48 -0.22 7.42
CA SER A 70 -3.59 -1.21 8.04
C SER A 70 -2.27 -0.55 8.46
N VAL A 71 -1.55 0.07 7.52
CA VAL A 71 -0.24 0.71 7.75
C VAL A 71 -0.31 1.84 8.78
N THR A 72 -1.41 2.60 8.79
CA THR A 72 -1.62 3.69 9.76
C THR A 72 -1.69 3.16 11.19
N ASN A 73 -2.42 2.06 11.40
CA ASN A 73 -2.65 1.50 12.73
C ASN A 73 -1.49 0.61 13.20
N SER A 74 -0.95 -0.22 12.31
CA SER A 74 0.20 -1.07 12.60
C SER A 74 0.98 -1.40 11.32
N PHE A 75 2.30 -1.27 11.36
CA PHE A 75 3.14 -1.70 10.25
C PHE A 75 3.79 -3.02 10.55
N ASP A 76 3.19 -4.05 9.97
CA ASP A 76 3.73 -5.38 9.84
C ASP A 76 4.27 -5.52 8.41
N GLU A 77 5.59 -5.63 8.28
CA GLU A 77 6.27 -5.70 6.99
C GLU A 77 5.90 -6.95 6.19
N VAL A 78 5.67 -8.08 6.86
CA VAL A 78 5.30 -9.34 6.21
C VAL A 78 3.92 -9.20 5.58
N ARG A 79 2.95 -8.75 6.36
CA ARG A 79 1.59 -8.50 5.88
C ARG A 79 1.56 -7.44 4.78
N PHE A 80 2.34 -6.37 4.93
CA PHE A 80 2.42 -5.32 3.91
C PHE A 80 2.93 -5.85 2.56
N ASN A 81 3.93 -6.75 2.58
CA ASN A 81 4.41 -7.38 1.34
C ASN A 81 3.34 -8.26 0.67
N GLU A 82 2.53 -8.98 1.46
CA GLU A 82 1.38 -9.75 0.93
C GLU A 82 0.32 -8.82 0.31
N ASP A 83 0.01 -7.71 0.98
CA ASP A 83 -0.89 -6.68 0.47
C ASP A 83 -0.39 -6.11 -0.86
N MET A 84 0.91 -5.83 -0.99
CA MET A 84 1.50 -5.33 -2.24
C MET A 84 1.47 -6.35 -3.36
N LYS A 85 1.69 -7.64 -3.05
CA LYS A 85 1.56 -8.72 -4.05
C LYS A 85 0.12 -8.80 -4.56
N ARG A 86 -0.86 -8.80 -3.67
CA ARG A 86 -2.27 -8.84 -4.04
C ARG A 86 -2.69 -7.61 -4.85
N LEU A 87 -2.24 -6.42 -4.44
CA LEU A 87 -2.52 -5.17 -5.16
C LEU A 87 -1.97 -5.23 -6.59
N ARG A 88 -0.75 -5.76 -6.78
CA ARG A 88 -0.16 -5.99 -8.11
C ARG A 88 -1.03 -6.94 -8.93
N ASP A 89 -1.45 -8.07 -8.37
CA ASP A 89 -2.27 -9.07 -9.07
C ASP A 89 -3.62 -8.48 -9.52
N MET A 90 -4.25 -7.65 -8.67
CA MET A 90 -5.49 -6.93 -9.02
C MET A 90 -5.29 -5.96 -10.18
N ILE A 91 -4.20 -5.18 -10.17
CA ILE A 91 -3.88 -4.21 -11.22
C ILE A 91 -3.61 -4.93 -12.56
N GLU A 92 -2.83 -6.01 -12.55
CA GLU A 92 -2.55 -6.80 -13.75
C GLU A 92 -3.82 -7.45 -14.32
N ALA A 93 -4.70 -7.95 -13.45
CA ALA A 93 -5.98 -8.50 -13.88
C ALA A 93 -6.90 -7.43 -14.51
N ALA A 94 -6.97 -6.24 -13.91
CA ALA A 94 -7.72 -5.11 -14.47
C ALA A 94 -7.17 -4.68 -15.83
N LYS A 95 -5.84 -4.59 -15.97
CA LYS A 95 -5.16 -4.26 -17.23
C LYS A 95 -5.45 -5.28 -18.32
N LYS A 96 -5.37 -6.59 -18.03
CA LYS A 96 -5.67 -7.66 -19.00
C LYS A 96 -7.11 -7.59 -19.50
N ARG A 97 -8.07 -7.35 -18.60
CA ARG A 97 -9.49 -7.20 -18.96
C ARG A 97 -9.70 -6.01 -19.90
N ALA A 98 -9.09 -4.86 -19.60
CA ALA A 98 -9.15 -3.69 -20.47
C ALA A 98 -8.53 -3.92 -21.86
N ALA A 99 -7.54 -4.82 -21.99
CA ALA A 99 -6.97 -5.18 -23.28
C ALA A 99 -7.86 -6.16 -24.07
N GLY A 100 -8.41 -7.18 -23.41
CA GLY A 100 -9.27 -8.18 -24.04
C GLY A 100 -10.62 -7.64 -24.53
N THR A 101 -11.17 -6.61 -23.90
CA THR A 101 -12.41 -5.95 -24.37
C THR A 101 -12.23 -5.26 -25.73
N ARG A 102 -11.02 -4.77 -26.04
CA ARG A 102 -10.74 -4.07 -27.31
C ARG A 102 -10.65 -4.99 -28.53
N GLU A 103 -10.30 -6.26 -28.33
CA GLU A 103 -10.19 -7.24 -29.43
C GLU A 103 -11.56 -7.83 -29.81
N GLY A 104 -12.50 -7.95 -28.86
CA GLY A 104 -13.83 -8.52 -29.12
C GLY A 104 -14.81 -7.61 -29.88
N THR A 105 -14.52 -6.31 -30.01
CA THR A 105 -15.37 -5.34 -30.72
C THR A 105 -15.02 -5.17 -32.21
N ALA A 106 -13.94 -5.79 -32.69
CA ALA A 106 -13.46 -5.60 -34.07
C ALA A 106 -14.00 -6.64 -35.09
N GLU A 107 -14.72 -7.67 -34.65
CA GLU A 107 -15.15 -8.80 -35.52
C GLU A 107 -16.66 -8.81 -35.88
N THR A 108 -17.38 -7.71 -35.65
CA THR A 108 -18.80 -7.62 -36.08
C THR A 108 -19.02 -6.38 -36.92
N ASN A 109 -18.70 -6.48 -38.23
CA ASN A 109 -19.29 -5.69 -39.30
C ASN A 109 -19.12 -6.41 -40.64
#